data_AF-A0A1D1ZYB6-F1
#
_entry.id   AF-A0A1D1ZYB6-F1
#
_cell.length_a   1.000
_cell.length_b   1.000
_cell.length_c   1.000
_cell.angle_alpha   90.00
_cell.angle_beta   90.00
_cell.angle_gamma   90.00
#
_symmetry.space_group_name_H-M   'P 1'
#
loop_
_entity.id
_entity.type
_entity.pdbx_description
1 polymer ?
#
loop_
_entity_poly.entity_id
_entity_poly.type
_entity_poly.pdbx_seq_one_letter_code
_entity_poly.pdbx_strand_id
1 'polypeptide(L)'
;SINLGGYLAMLARRSIVAWAGTGSRALTLATTQVPAEQIAALKRQLSLGLESCSYVVESSEQLMLETDPSARKPRAYYVSWYQRLALDQLVRGLDLHRSLQHQYGEGMVEGILREKGLRVLLADCLLARDRLNLKLSQPDRLDL
;
A
#
# COMPACT_ATOMS: atom_id res chain seq x y z
N SER A 1 -38.51 44.00 4.34
CA SER A 1 -37.56 43.86 3.21
C SER A 1 -36.19 43.55 3.79
N ILE A 2 -35.59 42.45 3.33
CA ILE A 2 -34.33 41.90 3.82
C ILE A 2 -33.20 42.81 3.33
N ASN A 3 -32.45 43.46 4.23
CA ASN A 3 -31.26 44.22 3.81
C ASN A 3 -30.06 43.27 3.77
N LEU A 4 -29.93 42.58 2.63
CA LEU A 4 -28.88 41.61 2.28
C LEU A 4 -27.45 42.20 2.18
N GLY A 5 -27.23 43.48 2.50
CA GLY A 5 -25.91 44.14 2.37
C GLY A 5 -24.90 43.84 3.49
N GLY A 6 -25.36 43.41 4.67
CA GLY A 6 -24.49 43.28 5.85
C GLY A 6 -23.71 41.97 5.96
N TYR A 7 -24.22 40.88 5.38
CA TYR A 7 -23.59 39.55 5.50
C TYR A 7 -22.51 39.27 4.44
N LEU A 8 -22.45 40.06 3.36
CA LEU A 8 -21.39 39.96 2.34
C LEU A 8 -20.11 40.74 2.70
N ALA A 9 -20.17 41.64 3.69
CA ALA A 9 -19.00 42.41 4.14
C ALA A 9 -17.99 41.58 4.95
N MET A 10 -18.39 40.41 5.48
CA MET A 10 -17.46 39.49 6.17
C MET A 10 -16.79 38.47 5.23
N LEU A 11 -17.32 38.26 4.03
CA LEU A 11 -16.77 37.32 3.02
C LEU A 11 -15.88 38.00 1.96
N ALA A 12 -15.82 39.32 1.91
CA ALA A 12 -14.98 40.08 0.98
C ALA A 12 -13.65 40.59 1.58
N ARG A 13 -13.18 40.00 2.69
CA ARG A 13 -11.84 40.27 3.25
C ARG A 13 -10.73 39.46 2.58
N ARG A 14 -10.85 39.31 1.26
CA ARG A 14 -9.81 38.77 0.37
C ARG A 14 -9.72 39.70 -0.83
N SER A 15 -8.50 40.18 -1.09
CA SER A 15 -8.04 40.81 -2.34
C SER A 15 -8.50 42.28 -2.48
N ILE A 16 -7.70 43.33 -2.79
CA ILE A 16 -6.41 43.56 -3.45
C ILE A 16 -5.89 44.93 -2.95
N VAL A 17 -4.58 45.16 -2.80
CA VAL A 17 -3.71 46.12 -3.54
C VAL A 17 -2.46 46.22 -2.63
N ALA A 18 -1.22 45.97 -3.08
CA ALA A 18 -0.43 46.98 -3.80
C ALA A 18 0.74 46.37 -4.58
N TRP A 19 0.82 46.79 -5.83
CA TRP A 19 1.99 46.71 -6.69
C TRP A 19 3.16 47.52 -6.11
N ALA A 20 4.28 46.84 -5.86
CA ALA A 20 5.63 47.39 -6.04
C ALA A 20 6.66 46.24 -5.99
N GLY A 21 7.35 46.00 -7.11
CA GLY A 21 8.61 45.26 -7.13
C GLY A 21 8.50 43.73 -7.25
N THR A 22 8.67 43.23 -8.48
CA THR A 22 9.32 41.95 -8.83
C THR A 22 9.43 40.88 -7.73
N GLY A 23 8.52 39.92 -7.75
CA GLY A 23 8.66 38.70 -6.95
C GLY A 23 7.33 37.99 -6.75
N SER A 24 6.76 37.43 -7.83
CA SER A 24 5.63 36.50 -7.75
C SER A 24 5.96 35.33 -6.83
N ARG A 25 5.68 35.46 -5.53
CA ARG A 25 5.42 34.31 -4.67
C ARG A 25 3.92 34.09 -4.67
N ALA A 26 3.46 33.49 -5.75
CA ALA A 26 2.20 32.78 -5.76
C ALA A 26 2.25 31.78 -4.61
N LEU A 27 1.43 32.00 -3.59
CA LEU A 27 1.23 31.08 -2.50
C LEU A 27 0.35 29.95 -3.06
N THR A 28 0.97 29.05 -3.82
CA THR A 28 0.37 27.78 -4.21
C THR A 28 0.12 27.02 -2.91
N LEU A 29 -1.16 26.97 -2.49
CA LEU A 29 -1.65 25.88 -1.67
C LEU A 29 -1.35 24.61 -2.46
N ALA A 30 -0.19 24.01 -2.20
CA ALA A 30 0.12 22.68 -2.67
C ALA A 30 -0.91 21.78 -2.00
N THR A 31 -2.01 21.49 -2.70
CA THR A 31 -2.83 20.34 -2.38
C THR A 31 -1.88 19.16 -2.49
N THR A 32 -1.36 18.69 -1.36
CA THR A 32 -0.66 17.42 -1.27
C THR A 32 -1.67 16.39 -1.74
N GLN A 33 -1.58 15.98 -2.99
CA GLN A 33 -2.32 14.84 -3.53
C GLN A 33 -1.31 13.72 -3.64
N VAL A 34 -1.69 12.51 -3.23
CA VAL A 34 -0.83 11.35 -3.45
C VAL A 34 -0.67 11.17 -4.96
N PRO A 35 0.56 11.14 -5.49
CA PRO A 35 0.79 10.95 -6.91
C PRO A 35 0.16 9.65 -7.42
N ALA A 36 -0.47 9.70 -8.59
CA ALA A 36 -1.10 8.54 -9.21
C ALA A 36 -0.13 7.36 -9.40
N GLU A 37 1.13 7.65 -9.69
CA GLU A 37 2.21 6.65 -9.82
C GLU A 37 2.47 5.90 -8.52
N GLN A 38 2.41 6.57 -7.37
CA GLN A 38 2.60 5.94 -6.06
C GLN A 38 1.43 5.04 -5.69
N ILE A 39 0.21 5.43 -6.06
CA ILE A 39 -0.98 4.59 -5.89
C ILE A 39 -0.92 3.35 -6.80
N ALA A 40 -0.49 3.54 -8.05
CA ALA A 40 -0.29 2.43 -8.98
C ALA A 40 0.81 1.47 -8.49
N ALA A 41 1.92 2.00 -7.98
CA ALA A 41 2.99 1.23 -7.36
C ALA A 41 2.48 0.45 -6.14
N LEU A 42 1.67 1.08 -5.28
CA LEU A 42 1.05 0.41 -4.13
C LEU A 42 0.18 -0.76 -4.57
N LYS A 43 -0.76 -0.52 -5.51
CA LYS A 43 -1.62 -1.58 -6.05
C LYS A 43 -0.79 -2.75 -6.59
N ARG A 44 0.22 -2.45 -7.40
CA ARG A 44 1.10 -3.46 -8.00
C ARG A 44 1.82 -4.28 -6.92
N GLN A 45 2.39 -3.63 -5.92
CA GLN A 45 3.12 -4.32 -4.84
C GLN A 45 2.20 -5.21 -4.00
N LEU A 46 1.00 -4.73 -3.66
CA LEU A 46 0.01 -5.53 -2.94
C LEU A 46 -0.46 -6.73 -3.75
N SER A 47 -0.77 -6.54 -5.04
CA SER A 47 -1.14 -7.63 -5.94
C SER A 47 -0.03 -8.68 -6.10
N LEU A 48 1.22 -8.25 -6.30
CA LEU A 48 2.37 -9.16 -6.40
C LEU A 48 2.58 -9.97 -5.11
N GLY A 49 2.42 -9.35 -3.94
CA GLY A 49 2.52 -10.05 -2.66
C GLY A 49 1.46 -11.15 -2.51
N LEU A 50 0.22 -10.88 -2.93
CA LEU A 50 -0.85 -11.88 -2.91
C LEU A 50 -0.66 -12.98 -3.95
N GLU A 51 -0.26 -12.63 -5.17
CA GLU A 51 0.06 -13.61 -6.21
C GLU A 51 1.14 -14.57 -5.73
N SER A 52 2.21 -14.06 -5.11
CA SER A 52 3.27 -14.88 -4.54
C SER A 52 2.78 -15.83 -3.45
N CYS A 53 1.73 -15.47 -2.70
CA CYS A 53 1.13 -16.38 -1.73
C CYS A 53 0.40 -17.55 -2.39
N SER A 54 -0.23 -17.32 -3.55
CA SER A 54 -0.95 -18.34 -4.31
C SER A 54 0.00 -19.38 -4.92
N TYR A 55 1.20 -18.95 -5.32
CA TYR A 55 2.16 -19.81 -6.03
C TYR A 55 3.16 -20.54 -5.13
N VAL A 56 3.05 -20.43 -3.80
CA VAL A 56 4.01 -21.05 -2.85
C VAL A 56 4.19 -22.55 -3.11
N VAL A 57 3.08 -23.30 -3.24
CA VAL A 57 3.13 -24.76 -3.37
C VAL A 57 3.70 -25.15 -4.72
N GLU A 58 3.13 -24.63 -5.81
CA GLU A 58 3.55 -24.91 -7.18
C GLU A 58 5.04 -24.57 -7.39
N SER A 59 5.47 -23.39 -6.91
CA SER A 59 6.87 -22.97 -7.02
C SER A 59 7.80 -23.85 -6.18
N SER A 60 7.37 -24.30 -5.00
CA SER A 60 8.14 -25.20 -4.16
C SER A 60 8.33 -26.58 -4.79
N GLU A 61 7.31 -27.08 -5.47
CA GLU A 61 7.35 -28.37 -6.18
C GLU A 61 8.27 -28.28 -7.39
N GLN A 62 8.15 -27.19 -8.17
CA GLN A 62 9.02 -26.95 -9.31
C GLN A 62 10.50 -26.88 -8.87
N LEU A 63 10.83 -26.09 -7.84
CA LEU A 63 12.20 -25.96 -7.34
C LEU A 63 12.76 -27.30 -6.83
N MET A 64 11.92 -28.11 -6.18
CA MET A 64 12.32 -29.44 -5.72
C MET A 64 12.66 -30.36 -6.92
N LEU A 65 11.89 -30.30 -8.01
CA LEU A 65 12.14 -31.08 -9.22
C LEU A 65 13.41 -30.65 -9.96
N GLU A 66 13.66 -29.34 -10.01
CA GLU A 66 14.85 -28.74 -10.63
C GLU A 66 16.14 -28.98 -9.83
N THR A 67 16.03 -29.23 -8.52
CA THR A 67 17.19 -29.56 -7.68
C THR A 67 17.70 -30.97 -7.99
N ASP A 68 19.02 -31.14 -8.09
CA ASP A 68 19.70 -32.45 -8.21
C ASP A 68 19.14 -33.43 -7.15
N PRO A 69 18.68 -34.63 -7.53
CA PRO A 69 18.22 -35.66 -6.61
C PRO A 69 19.12 -35.86 -5.38
N SER A 70 20.44 -35.76 -5.53
CA SER A 70 21.40 -35.95 -4.42
C SER A 70 21.39 -34.82 -3.39
N ALA A 71 20.94 -33.62 -3.78
CA ALA A 71 20.90 -32.41 -2.96
C ALA A 71 19.49 -32.00 -2.53
N ARG A 72 18.46 -32.76 -2.92
CA ARG A 72 17.06 -32.46 -2.60
C ARG A 72 16.82 -32.48 -1.09
N LYS A 73 16.15 -31.43 -0.61
CA LYS A 73 15.64 -31.37 0.75
C LYS A 73 14.19 -31.89 0.83
N PRO A 74 13.64 -32.13 2.03
CA PRO A 74 12.22 -32.46 2.18
C PRO A 74 11.34 -31.34 1.61
N ARG A 75 10.17 -31.66 1.05
CA ARG A 75 9.20 -30.68 0.49
C ARG A 75 8.91 -29.52 1.44
N ALA A 76 8.75 -29.81 2.73
CA ALA A 76 8.51 -28.81 3.78
C ALA A 76 9.57 -27.70 3.83
N TYR A 77 10.83 -28.00 3.50
CA TYR A 77 11.89 -27.00 3.41
C TYR A 77 11.61 -25.99 2.30
N TYR A 78 11.29 -26.46 1.09
CA TYR A 78 11.01 -25.60 -0.06
C TYR A 78 9.73 -24.79 0.14
N VAL A 79 8.70 -25.41 0.71
CA VAL A 79 7.46 -24.71 1.06
C VAL A 79 7.74 -23.58 2.06
N SER A 80 8.48 -23.84 3.14
CA SER A 80 8.82 -22.78 4.11
C SER A 80 9.66 -21.67 3.47
N TRP A 81 10.59 -22.01 2.57
CA TRP A 81 11.40 -21.04 1.84
C TRP A 81 10.51 -20.09 0.99
N TYR A 82 9.59 -20.63 0.20
CA TYR A 82 8.66 -19.82 -0.59
C TYR A 82 7.64 -19.05 0.27
N GLN A 83 7.20 -19.61 1.40
CA GLN A 83 6.35 -18.89 2.36
C GLN A 83 7.06 -17.63 2.90
N ARG A 84 8.36 -17.71 3.23
CA ARG A 84 9.15 -16.55 3.65
C ARG A 84 9.29 -15.53 2.52
N LEU A 85 9.56 -15.99 1.31
CA LEU A 85 9.68 -15.10 0.15
C LEU A 85 8.37 -14.36 -0.16
N ALA A 86 7.23 -15.05 -0.08
CA ALA A 86 5.91 -14.45 -0.22
C ALA A 86 5.61 -13.44 0.90
N LEU A 87 5.97 -13.77 2.14
CA LEU A 87 5.84 -12.85 3.28
C LEU A 87 6.65 -11.57 3.07
N ASP A 88 7.91 -11.67 2.63
CA ASP A 88 8.76 -10.51 2.34
C ASP A 88 8.15 -9.61 1.25
N GLN A 89 7.52 -10.20 0.23
CA GLN A 89 6.82 -9.42 -0.80
C GLN A 89 5.57 -8.71 -0.27
N LEU A 90 4.76 -9.37 0.55
CA LEU A 90 3.63 -8.74 1.22
C LEU A 90 4.06 -7.58 2.13
N VAL A 91 5.11 -7.80 2.94
CA VAL A 91 5.63 -6.78 3.86
C VAL A 91 6.08 -5.54 3.09
N ARG A 92 6.77 -5.70 1.95
CA ARG A 92 7.15 -4.56 1.08
C ARG A 92 5.95 -3.74 0.61
N GLY A 93 4.86 -4.38 0.19
CA GLY A 93 3.63 -3.69 -0.20
C GLY A 93 2.96 -2.95 0.97
N LEU A 94 2.93 -3.57 2.15
CA LEU A 94 2.37 -2.99 3.37
C LEU A 94 3.22 -1.84 3.93
N ASP A 95 4.55 -1.92 3.82
CA ASP A 95 5.45 -0.85 4.22
C ASP A 95 5.37 0.35 3.26
N LEU A 96 5.15 0.11 1.96
CA LEU A 96 4.83 1.17 1.02
C LEU A 96 3.53 1.89 1.41
N HIS A 97 2.49 1.13 1.79
CA HIS A 97 1.24 1.72 2.31
C HIS A 97 1.48 2.60 3.54
N ARG A 98 2.22 2.10 4.54
CA ARG A 98 2.58 2.87 5.75
C ARG A 98 3.38 4.12 5.40
N SER A 99 4.34 4.02 4.48
CA SER A 99 5.14 5.16 4.01
C SER A 99 4.25 6.25 3.41
N LEU A 100 3.27 5.88 2.59
CA LEU A 100 2.30 6.83 2.03
C LEU A 100 1.43 7.47 3.12
N GLN A 101 0.98 6.70 4.12
CA GLN A 101 0.24 7.25 5.26
C GLN A 101 1.08 8.27 6.05
N HIS A 102 2.37 8.00 6.25
CA HIS A 102 3.29 8.93 6.91
C HIS A 102 3.55 10.19 6.10
N GLN A 103 3.62 10.10 4.76
CA GLN A 103 3.93 11.22 3.89
C GLN A 103 2.73 12.15 3.61
N TYR A 104 1.54 11.59 3.40
CA TYR A 104 0.36 12.33 2.94
C TYR A 104 -0.78 12.39 3.96
N GLY A 105 -0.66 11.65 5.07
CA GLY A 105 -1.68 11.54 6.09
C GLY A 105 -2.62 10.35 5.86
N GLU A 106 -2.98 9.70 6.96
CA GLU A 106 -3.81 8.49 6.97
C GLU A 106 -5.17 8.69 6.29
N GLY A 107 -5.89 9.77 6.63
CA GLY A 107 -7.22 10.03 6.08
C GLY A 107 -7.22 10.27 4.57
N MET A 108 -6.15 10.82 4.03
CA MET A 108 -6.01 11.03 2.58
C MET A 108 -5.78 9.70 1.85
N VAL A 109 -4.87 8.87 2.36
CA VAL A 109 -4.58 7.56 1.78
C VAL A 109 -5.81 6.65 1.89
N GLU A 110 -6.52 6.64 3.02
CA GLU A 110 -7.77 5.89 3.16
C GLU A 110 -8.85 6.35 2.17
N GLY A 111 -8.99 7.66 1.97
CA GLY A 111 -9.91 8.23 0.98
C GLY A 111 -9.62 7.70 -0.43
N ILE A 112 -8.35 7.68 -0.81
CA ILE A 112 -7.88 7.16 -2.10
C ILE A 112 -8.10 5.65 -2.21
N LEU A 113 -7.79 4.88 -1.18
CA LEU A 113 -8.01 3.42 -1.19
C LEU A 113 -9.49 3.10 -1.38
N ARG A 114 -10.39 3.90 -0.78
CA ARG A 114 -11.84 3.77 -0.97
C ARG A 114 -12.24 4.13 -2.40
N GLU A 115 -11.77 5.26 -2.91
CA GLU A 115 -12.09 5.73 -4.27
C GLU A 115 -11.60 4.76 -5.35
N LYS A 116 -10.39 4.20 -5.20
CA LYS A 116 -9.77 3.28 -6.15
C LYS A 116 -10.11 1.81 -5.93
N GLY A 117 -10.97 1.49 -4.96
CA GLY A 117 -11.39 0.11 -4.66
C GLY A 117 -10.26 -0.80 -4.15
N LEU A 118 -9.24 -0.24 -3.50
CA LEU A 118 -8.05 -0.97 -3.02
C LEU A 118 -8.17 -1.46 -1.57
N ARG A 119 -9.23 -1.10 -0.85
CA ARG A 119 -9.43 -1.51 0.56
C ARG A 119 -9.48 -3.03 0.74
N VAL A 120 -10.17 -3.73 -0.17
CA VAL A 120 -10.27 -5.19 -0.12
C VAL A 120 -8.89 -5.81 -0.36
N LEU A 121 -8.17 -5.34 -1.38
CA LEU A 121 -6.81 -5.79 -1.68
C LEU A 121 -5.87 -5.63 -0.48
N LEU A 122 -5.92 -4.47 0.20
CA LEU A 122 -5.12 -4.23 1.41
C LEU A 122 -5.52 -5.18 2.55
N ALA A 123 -6.82 -5.40 2.77
CA ALA A 123 -7.31 -6.32 3.78
C ALA A 123 -6.85 -7.76 3.52
N ASP A 124 -6.93 -8.22 2.27
CA ASP A 124 -6.45 -9.53 1.86
C ASP A 124 -4.94 -9.68 2.10
N CYS A 125 -4.15 -8.63 1.82
CA CYS A 125 -2.72 -8.63 2.10
C CYS A 125 -2.41 -8.76 3.60
N LEU A 126 -3.16 -8.04 4.46
CA LEU A 126 -3.02 -8.14 5.91
C LEU A 126 -3.36 -9.54 6.42
N LEU A 127 -4.47 -10.10 5.96
CA LEU A 127 -4.88 -11.47 6.30
C LEU A 127 -3.86 -12.51 5.82
N ALA A 128 -3.34 -12.37 4.61
CA ALA A 128 -2.32 -13.26 4.06
C ALA A 128 -1.02 -13.19 4.86
N ARG A 129 -0.57 -11.98 5.23
CA ARG A 129 0.61 -11.78 6.09
C ARG A 129 0.43 -12.49 7.42
N ASP A 130 -0.72 -12.31 8.08
CA ASP A 130 -0.96 -12.89 9.39
C ASP A 130 -1.04 -14.41 9.33
N ARG A 131 -1.69 -14.97 8.29
CA ARG A 131 -1.68 -16.41 8.01
C ARG A 131 -0.25 -16.92 7.82
N LEU A 132 0.58 -16.28 7.00
CA LEU A 132 1.96 -16.72 6.77
C LEU A 132 2.82 -16.62 8.03
N ASN A 133 2.67 -15.57 8.83
CA ASN A 133 3.35 -15.45 10.13
C ASN A 133 2.97 -16.59 11.08
N LEU A 134 1.68 -16.98 11.12
CA LEU A 134 1.24 -18.15 11.87
C LEU A 134 1.86 -19.44 11.32
N LYS A 135 1.91 -19.62 9.98
CA LYS A 135 2.55 -20.80 9.37
C LYS A 135 4.03 -20.93 9.70
N LEU A 136 4.75 -19.82 9.65
CA LEU A 136 6.19 -19.80 9.87
C LEU A 136 6.56 -19.89 11.36
N SER A 137 5.66 -19.49 12.27
CA SER A 137 5.86 -19.61 13.72
C SER A 137 5.43 -20.98 14.28
N GLN A 138 4.56 -21.71 13.59
CA GLN A 138 4.08 -23.04 14.00
C GLN A 138 4.18 -24.04 12.82
N PRO A 139 5.40 -24.44 12.42
CA PRO A 139 5.60 -25.31 11.26
C PRO A 139 4.90 -26.68 11.41
N ASP A 140 4.72 -27.17 12.64
CA ASP A 140 4.20 -28.53 12.92
C ASP A 140 2.67 -28.63 12.98
N ARG A 141 1.92 -27.54 12.80
CA ARG A 141 0.46 -27.49 13.08
C ARG A 141 -0.45 -27.38 11.87
N LEU A 142 0.09 -27.31 10.65
CA LEU A 142 -0.69 -26.93 9.46
C LEU A 142 -0.83 -28.02 8.41
N ASP A 143 -0.46 -29.26 8.74
CA ASP A 143 -0.69 -30.45 7.93
C ASP A 143 -1.95 -31.24 8.37
N LEU A 144 -2.98 -30.57 8.89
CA LEU A 144 -4.30 -31.15 9.21
C LEU A 144 -5.38 -30.64 8.25
#